data_AF-A0A939JMG2-F1
#
_entry.id   AF-A0A939JMG2-F1
#
_cell.length_a   1.000
_cell.length_b   1.000
_cell.length_c   1.000
_cell.angle_alpha   90.00
_cell.angle_beta   90.00
_cell.angle_gamma   90.00
#
_symmetry.space_group_name_H-M   'P 1'
#
loop_
_entity.id
_entity.type
_entity.pdbx_description
1 polymer ?
#
loop_
_entity_poly.entity_id
_entity_poly.type
_entity_poly.pdbx_seq_one_letter_code
_entity_poly.pdbx_strand_id
1 'polypeptide(L)'
;MTASQPVHNLCFTGSPTVKTRPLDLARLNAQHNAETSRALHGLHEAAFSGEPSRGAPRPVIDASWQRMMRIGLSPDQSTSSVLLESGELEHRRRATLLGELMPSLSRGLVSIVDASMQVMVVTDEEGRVLWRDGNQAVIRRANGICLEEGAAWSEGTTGTNAIGTALAAARPVQVHSAEHFVRTLHNWTCAAAPVHDPRDGRLLGIIDISGPDSTFHPATLGLVDSVAQLAVSELRNRHLVSIERLRAVAAPVLCQVGGRALVV
;
A
#
# COMPACT_ATOMS: atom_id res chain seq x y z
N MET A 1 63.80 47.01 -3.34
CA MET A 1 63.46 46.39 -4.64
C MET A 1 63.70 44.90 -4.46
N THR A 2 62.74 43.98 -4.37
CA THR A 2 61.37 43.90 -4.91
C THR A 2 60.57 42.86 -4.12
N ALA A 3 59.37 43.28 -3.68
CA ALA A 3 58.10 42.55 -3.67
C ALA A 3 57.98 41.12 -3.09
N SER A 4 57.44 41.04 -1.86
CA SER A 4 56.67 39.90 -1.34
C SER A 4 55.38 39.70 -2.16
N GLN A 5 55.15 38.48 -2.65
CA GLN A 5 53.86 38.05 -3.21
C GLN A 5 52.88 37.68 -2.08
N PRO A 6 51.61 38.10 -2.13
CA PRO A 6 50.59 37.57 -1.23
C PRO A 6 49.97 36.30 -1.84
N VAL A 7 49.82 35.28 -0.99
CA VAL A 7 49.10 34.04 -1.26
C VAL A 7 47.60 34.37 -1.33
N HIS A 8 47.00 34.23 -2.51
CA HIS A 8 45.54 34.34 -2.66
C HIS A 8 44.87 33.11 -2.04
N ASN A 9 44.29 33.29 -0.85
CA ASN A 9 43.29 32.37 -0.30
C ASN A 9 42.03 32.45 -1.18
N LEU A 10 41.86 31.48 -2.07
CA LEU A 10 40.59 31.22 -2.74
C LEU A 10 39.60 30.70 -1.69
N CYS A 11 38.77 31.63 -1.21
CA CYS A 11 37.58 31.34 -0.43
C CYS A 11 36.64 30.49 -1.29
N PHE A 12 36.62 29.18 -1.08
CA PHE A 12 35.56 28.30 -1.59
C PHE A 12 34.27 28.69 -0.85
N THR A 13 33.51 29.60 -1.45
CA THR A 13 32.14 29.87 -1.06
C THR A 13 31.34 28.59 -1.28
N GLY A 14 31.04 27.88 -0.20
CA GLY A 14 30.15 26.72 -0.23
C GLY A 14 28.84 27.10 -0.93
N SER A 15 28.53 26.40 -2.01
CA SER A 15 27.24 26.51 -2.68
C SER A 15 26.15 26.21 -1.65
N PRO A 16 25.08 27.01 -1.56
CA PRO A 16 24.00 26.73 -0.64
C PRO A 16 23.38 25.39 -1.04
N THR A 17 23.51 24.38 -0.18
CA THR A 17 22.71 23.16 -0.28
C THR A 17 21.25 23.60 -0.18
N VAL A 18 20.58 23.70 -1.33
CA VAL A 18 19.14 23.89 -1.38
C VAL A 18 18.56 22.73 -0.59
N LYS A 19 18.00 23.01 0.60
CA LYS A 19 17.30 21.99 1.38
C LYS A 19 16.08 21.56 0.57
N THR A 20 16.22 20.47 -0.18
CA THR A 20 15.14 19.84 -0.93
C THR A 20 14.09 19.39 0.07
N ARG A 21 12.93 20.04 0.08
CA ARG A 21 11.81 19.63 0.94
C ARG A 21 11.08 18.45 0.27
N PRO A 22 10.68 17.43 1.05
CA PRO A 22 9.81 16.37 0.53
C PRO A 22 8.47 16.93 0.07
N LEU A 23 7.88 16.31 -0.96
CA LEU A 23 6.50 16.58 -1.35
C LEU A 23 5.52 16.22 -0.22
N ASP A 24 4.50 17.06 -0.03
CA ASP A 24 3.44 16.86 0.97
C ASP A 24 2.10 16.66 0.26
N LEU A 25 1.65 15.40 0.17
CA LEU A 25 0.38 15.04 -0.46
C LEU A 25 -0.84 15.58 0.29
N ALA A 26 -0.71 15.87 1.60
CA ALA A 26 -1.84 16.30 2.43
C ALA A 26 -2.27 17.75 2.13
N ARG A 27 -1.42 18.54 1.46
CA ARG A 27 -1.71 19.92 1.06
C ARG A 27 -2.36 20.03 -0.32
N LEU A 28 -2.59 18.90 -0.99
CA LEU A 28 -3.10 18.87 -2.36
C LEU A 28 -4.63 18.92 -2.37
N ASN A 29 -5.16 19.82 -3.19
CA ASN A 29 -6.57 19.83 -3.58
C ASN A 29 -6.66 19.55 -5.10
N ALA A 30 -7.84 19.20 -5.60
CA ALA A 30 -8.03 18.67 -6.96
C ALA A 30 -7.45 19.54 -8.10
N GLN A 31 -7.36 20.87 -7.90
CA GLN A 31 -6.73 21.79 -8.86
C GLN A 31 -5.21 21.62 -8.99
N HIS A 32 -4.52 21.11 -7.95
CA HIS A 32 -3.09 20.88 -7.97
C HIS A 32 -2.69 19.48 -8.47
N ASN A 33 -3.64 18.60 -8.83
CA ASN A 33 -3.33 17.23 -9.23
C ASN A 33 -2.43 17.19 -10.48
N ALA A 34 -2.75 17.94 -11.53
CA ALA A 34 -1.96 17.94 -12.77
C ALA A 34 -0.56 18.55 -12.61
N GLU A 35 -0.41 19.56 -11.76
CA GLU A 35 0.90 20.14 -11.42
C GLU A 35 1.73 19.18 -10.58
N THR A 36 1.10 18.51 -9.62
CA THR A 36 1.75 17.51 -8.77
C THR A 36 2.20 16.33 -9.60
N SER A 37 1.34 15.77 -10.46
CA SER A 37 1.71 14.69 -11.36
C SER A 37 2.91 15.09 -12.21
N ARG A 38 2.93 16.31 -12.79
CA ARG A 38 4.10 16.80 -13.54
C ARG A 38 5.37 16.90 -12.69
N ALA A 39 5.27 17.42 -11.47
CA ALA A 39 6.41 17.49 -10.55
C ALA A 39 6.94 16.10 -10.17
N LEU A 40 6.04 15.15 -9.91
CA LEU A 40 6.37 13.76 -9.63
C LEU A 40 7.06 13.09 -10.83
N HIS A 41 6.58 13.32 -12.05
CA HIS A 41 7.24 12.82 -13.26
C HIS A 41 8.67 13.37 -13.37
N GLY A 42 8.87 14.67 -13.12
CA GLY A 42 10.21 15.26 -13.11
C GLY A 42 11.13 14.67 -12.03
N LEU A 43 10.60 14.37 -10.84
CA LEU A 43 11.35 13.70 -9.78
C LEU A 43 11.71 12.25 -10.13
N HIS A 44 10.77 11.52 -10.72
CA HIS A 44 10.98 10.16 -11.19
C HIS A 44 12.06 10.14 -12.26
N GLU A 45 11.92 10.90 -13.35
CA GLU A 45 12.91 10.93 -14.42
C GLU A 45 14.30 11.30 -13.91
N ALA A 46 14.42 12.32 -13.06
CA ALA A 46 15.70 12.71 -12.47
C ALA A 46 16.32 11.61 -11.60
N ALA A 47 15.51 10.83 -10.88
CA ALA A 47 16.00 9.72 -10.07
C ALA A 47 16.58 8.57 -10.91
N PHE A 48 16.11 8.38 -12.16
CA PHE A 48 16.58 7.31 -13.05
C PHE A 48 17.58 7.77 -14.12
N SER A 49 17.64 9.06 -14.45
CA SER A 49 18.64 9.64 -15.35
C SER A 49 19.92 10.07 -14.64
N GLY A 50 19.90 10.15 -13.31
CA GLY A 50 21.00 10.68 -12.50
C GLY A 50 21.11 12.20 -12.54
N GLU A 51 20.10 12.89 -13.08
CA GLU A 51 20.06 14.34 -13.14
C GLU A 51 19.69 14.98 -11.78
N PRO A 52 20.15 16.22 -11.51
CA PRO A 52 19.74 16.94 -10.32
C PRO A 52 18.23 17.23 -10.35
N SER A 53 17.50 16.74 -9.35
CA SER A 53 16.06 16.94 -9.25
C SER A 53 15.73 18.20 -8.43
N ARG A 54 14.60 18.86 -8.73
CA ARG A 54 14.11 20.04 -7.98
C ARG A 54 13.22 19.65 -6.79
N GLY A 55 13.65 18.67 -6.01
CA GLY A 55 12.91 18.21 -4.83
C GLY A 55 13.38 16.83 -4.36
N ALA A 56 12.68 16.27 -3.38
CA ALA A 56 12.93 14.90 -2.97
C ALA A 56 11.59 14.13 -2.91
N PRO A 57 11.59 12.85 -3.31
CA PRO A 57 10.44 11.98 -3.03
C PRO A 57 10.17 11.91 -1.53
N ARG A 58 8.93 11.58 -1.16
CA ARG A 58 8.60 11.33 0.25
C ARG A 58 9.48 10.20 0.79
N PRO A 59 9.87 10.21 2.07
CA PRO A 59 10.79 9.20 2.61
C PRO A 59 10.36 7.74 2.38
N VAL A 60 9.06 7.46 2.39
CA VAL A 60 8.53 6.12 2.13
C VAL A 60 8.70 5.68 0.67
N ILE A 61 8.56 6.63 -0.25
CA ILE A 61 8.72 6.41 -1.70
C ILE A 61 10.20 6.30 -2.03
N ASP A 62 11.03 7.20 -1.50
CA ASP A 62 12.48 7.14 -1.63
C ASP A 62 13.06 5.80 -1.16
N ALA A 63 12.66 5.35 0.03
CA ALA A 63 13.09 4.05 0.56
C ALA A 63 12.65 2.89 -0.34
N SER A 64 11.45 2.95 -0.94
CA SER A 64 10.96 1.95 -1.89
C SER A 64 11.74 1.98 -3.19
N TRP A 65 11.94 3.15 -3.80
CA TRP A 65 12.73 3.33 -5.01
C TRP A 65 14.14 2.79 -4.84
N GLN A 66 14.80 3.09 -3.71
CA GLN A 66 16.13 2.55 -3.41
C GLN A 66 16.14 1.02 -3.30
N ARG A 67 15.10 0.39 -2.73
CA ARG A 67 14.97 -1.08 -2.73
C ARG A 67 14.84 -1.61 -4.15
N MET A 68 14.03 -0.98 -4.98
CA MET A 68 13.76 -1.41 -6.36
C MET A 68 14.99 -1.24 -7.28
N MET A 69 15.70 -0.12 -7.14
CA MET A 69 16.97 0.10 -7.82
C MET A 69 18.03 -0.93 -7.40
N ARG A 70 18.07 -1.31 -6.11
CA ARG A 70 19.04 -2.30 -5.61
C ARG A 70 18.84 -3.69 -6.19
N ILE A 71 17.60 -4.07 -6.49
CA ILE A 71 17.29 -5.35 -7.14
C ILE A 71 17.33 -5.26 -8.68
N GLY A 72 17.70 -4.11 -9.24
CA GLY A 72 17.83 -3.90 -10.69
C GLY A 72 16.50 -3.84 -11.44
N LEU A 73 15.41 -3.49 -10.76
CA LEU A 73 14.09 -3.37 -11.37
C LEU A 73 14.07 -2.21 -12.37
N SER A 74 13.53 -2.42 -13.57
CA SER A 74 13.46 -1.38 -14.60
C SER A 74 12.16 -0.58 -14.50
N PRO A 75 12.17 0.76 -14.59
CA PRO A 75 10.95 1.57 -14.60
C PRO A 75 10.06 1.33 -15.84
N ASP A 76 10.59 0.73 -16.91
CA ASP A 76 9.88 0.40 -18.15
C ASP A 76 9.40 -1.06 -18.20
N GLN A 77 9.54 -1.82 -17.11
CA GLN A 77 9.11 -3.21 -17.10
C GLN A 77 7.58 -3.35 -17.15
N SER A 78 7.13 -4.54 -17.55
CA SER A 78 5.71 -4.92 -17.44
C SER A 78 5.31 -5.12 -15.99
N THR A 79 4.05 -4.81 -15.67
CA THR A 79 3.42 -5.16 -14.39
C THR A 79 2.85 -6.58 -14.39
N SER A 80 3.06 -7.34 -15.48
CA SER A 80 2.62 -8.73 -15.59
C SER A 80 3.21 -9.60 -14.48
N SER A 81 2.38 -10.45 -13.89
CA SER A 81 2.79 -11.42 -12.89
C SER A 81 2.17 -12.78 -13.18
N VAL A 82 2.80 -13.84 -12.70
CA VAL A 82 2.22 -15.18 -12.79
C VAL A 82 1.03 -15.25 -11.84
N LEU A 83 -0.16 -15.37 -12.41
CA LEU A 83 -1.40 -15.53 -11.66
C LEU A 83 -1.40 -16.87 -10.91
N LEU A 84 -1.99 -16.87 -9.72
CA LEU A 84 -2.31 -18.11 -9.03
C LEU A 84 -3.29 -18.94 -9.86
N GLU A 85 -3.12 -20.25 -9.83
CA GLU A 85 -4.13 -21.17 -10.35
C GLU A 85 -5.42 -21.03 -9.53
N SER A 86 -6.57 -21.27 -10.18
CA SER A 86 -7.88 -21.11 -9.54
C SER A 86 -8.03 -21.90 -8.22
N GLY A 87 -7.50 -23.13 -8.18
CA GLY A 87 -7.53 -23.96 -6.97
C GLY A 87 -6.73 -23.36 -5.81
N GLU A 88 -5.58 -22.78 -6.10
CA GLU A 88 -4.72 -22.13 -5.11
C GLU A 88 -5.31 -20.80 -4.63
N LEU A 89 -5.85 -19.99 -5.54
CA LEU A 89 -6.56 -18.75 -5.19
C LEU A 89 -7.72 -19.05 -4.21
N GLU A 90 -8.53 -20.06 -4.52
CA GLU A 90 -9.68 -20.44 -3.69
C GLU A 90 -9.23 -21.07 -2.35
N HIS A 91 -8.11 -21.79 -2.35
CA HIS A 91 -7.49 -22.26 -1.11
C HIS A 91 -7.08 -21.10 -0.20
N ARG A 92 -6.37 -20.10 -0.73
CA ARG A 92 -5.95 -18.92 0.04
C ARG A 92 -7.12 -18.11 0.56
N ARG A 93 -8.17 -17.92 -0.25
CA ARG A 93 -9.42 -17.25 0.15
C ARG A 93 -10.09 -17.91 1.36
N ARG A 94 -10.09 -19.24 1.43
CA ARG A 94 -10.65 -20.00 2.57
C ARG A 94 -9.73 -20.03 3.78
N ALA A 95 -8.42 -19.97 3.57
CA ALA A 95 -7.44 -20.05 4.65
C ALA A 95 -7.28 -18.72 5.42
N THR A 96 -7.50 -17.59 4.76
CA THR A 96 -7.36 -16.27 5.40
C THR A 96 -8.59 -15.87 6.22
N LEU A 97 -8.36 -15.21 7.35
CA LEU A 97 -9.42 -14.60 8.15
C LEU A 97 -10.10 -13.42 7.43
N LEU A 98 -9.44 -12.81 6.44
CA LEU A 98 -10.02 -11.71 5.67
C LEU A 98 -11.27 -12.15 4.91
N GLY A 99 -11.36 -13.44 4.53
CA GLY A 99 -12.54 -14.01 3.88
C GLY A 99 -13.81 -13.86 4.72
N GLU A 100 -13.69 -13.94 6.05
CA GLU A 100 -14.81 -13.74 6.97
C GLU A 100 -15.33 -12.29 7.03
N LEU A 101 -14.48 -11.34 6.64
CA LEU A 101 -14.75 -9.91 6.65
C LEU A 101 -15.26 -9.40 5.30
N MET A 102 -14.98 -10.12 4.21
CA MET A 102 -15.34 -9.70 2.86
C MET A 102 -16.81 -9.25 2.73
N PRO A 103 -17.82 -9.95 3.29
CA PRO A 103 -19.20 -9.46 3.21
C PRO A 103 -19.42 -8.09 3.88
N SER A 104 -18.71 -7.80 4.96
CA SER A 104 -18.77 -6.50 5.66
C SER A 104 -18.02 -5.42 4.91
N LEU A 105 -16.83 -5.73 4.38
CA LEU A 105 -16.05 -4.84 3.54
C LEU A 105 -16.81 -4.47 2.26
N SER A 106 -17.39 -5.47 1.58
CA SER A 106 -18.19 -5.25 0.38
C SER A 106 -19.38 -4.33 0.66
N ARG A 107 -20.12 -4.53 1.76
CA ARG A 107 -21.24 -3.63 2.11
C ARG A 107 -20.81 -2.20 2.44
N GLY A 108 -19.67 -2.04 3.11
CA GLY A 108 -19.22 -0.73 3.62
C GLY A 108 -18.49 0.12 2.58
N LEU A 109 -17.76 -0.50 1.66
CA LEU A 109 -16.87 0.21 0.74
C LEU A 109 -17.29 0.16 -0.72
N VAL A 110 -17.94 -0.90 -1.20
CA VAL A 110 -18.15 -1.10 -2.64
C VAL A 110 -18.99 0.01 -3.25
N SER A 111 -20.02 0.47 -2.55
CA SER A 111 -20.85 1.60 -2.98
C SER A 111 -20.05 2.91 -3.08
N ILE A 112 -19.11 3.13 -2.16
CA ILE A 112 -18.26 4.33 -2.15
C ILE A 112 -17.25 4.28 -3.30
N VAL A 113 -16.58 3.14 -3.51
CA VAL A 113 -15.58 3.00 -4.57
C VAL A 113 -16.23 2.98 -5.96
N ASP A 114 -17.40 2.36 -6.12
CA ASP A 114 -18.13 2.31 -7.38
C ASP A 114 -18.54 3.72 -7.84
N ALA A 115 -19.10 4.51 -6.92
CA ALA A 115 -19.49 5.90 -7.17
C ALA A 115 -18.29 6.83 -7.42
N SER A 116 -17.10 6.48 -6.91
CA SER A 116 -15.90 7.32 -6.97
C SER A 116 -14.94 6.97 -8.11
N MET A 117 -15.35 6.12 -9.06
CA MET A 117 -14.47 5.62 -10.13
C MET A 117 -13.21 4.96 -9.57
N GLN A 118 -13.39 4.07 -8.59
CA GLN A 118 -12.31 3.33 -7.92
C GLN A 118 -12.62 1.84 -7.83
N VAL A 119 -11.59 1.05 -7.54
CA VAL A 119 -11.67 -0.39 -7.24
C VAL A 119 -11.05 -0.64 -5.87
N MET A 120 -11.73 -1.42 -5.05
CA MET A 120 -11.19 -2.00 -3.82
C MET A 120 -10.48 -3.31 -4.18
N VAL A 121 -9.29 -3.50 -3.65
CA VAL A 121 -8.48 -4.71 -3.80
C VAL A 121 -8.11 -5.22 -2.42
N VAL A 122 -8.25 -6.52 -2.20
CA VAL A 122 -7.82 -7.16 -0.95
C VAL A 122 -6.81 -8.25 -1.29
N THR A 123 -5.68 -8.23 -0.61
CA THR A 123 -4.59 -9.20 -0.80
C THR A 123 -4.39 -10.08 0.42
N ASP A 124 -3.64 -11.17 0.25
CA ASP A 124 -3.04 -11.90 1.36
C ASP A 124 -1.75 -11.22 1.87
N GLU A 125 -1.08 -11.85 2.83
CA GLU A 125 0.16 -11.39 3.47
C GLU A 125 1.38 -11.33 2.52
N GLU A 126 1.33 -12.01 1.37
CA GLU A 126 2.38 -11.99 0.35
C GLU A 126 2.11 -10.92 -0.72
N GLY A 127 0.94 -10.27 -0.67
CA GLY A 127 0.50 -9.33 -1.69
C GLY A 127 -0.10 -10.00 -2.93
N ARG A 128 -0.62 -11.23 -2.80
CA ARG A 128 -1.46 -11.84 -3.84
C ARG A 128 -2.86 -11.28 -3.78
N VAL A 129 -3.37 -10.80 -4.90
CA VAL A 129 -4.73 -10.28 -4.98
C VAL A 129 -5.73 -11.42 -4.78
N LEU A 130 -6.51 -11.36 -3.71
CA LEU A 130 -7.53 -12.35 -3.40
C LEU A 130 -8.92 -11.90 -3.88
N TRP A 131 -9.25 -10.63 -3.76
CA TRP A 131 -10.56 -10.10 -4.16
C TRP A 131 -10.41 -8.72 -4.80
N ARG A 132 -11.32 -8.42 -5.75
CA ARG A 132 -11.52 -7.08 -6.29
C ARG A 132 -13.00 -6.77 -6.39
N ASP A 133 -13.37 -5.53 -6.08
CA ASP A 133 -14.75 -5.07 -6.20
C ASP A 133 -14.81 -3.55 -6.41
N GLY A 134 -15.86 -3.03 -7.05
CA GLY A 134 -16.04 -1.61 -7.33
C GLY A 134 -16.36 -1.31 -8.79
N ASN A 135 -15.88 -0.15 -9.27
CA ASN A 135 -16.29 0.37 -10.57
C ASN A 135 -15.85 -0.52 -11.73
N GLN A 136 -16.81 -0.96 -12.54
CA GLN A 136 -16.57 -1.89 -13.64
C GLN A 136 -15.62 -1.35 -14.73
N ALA A 137 -15.62 -0.04 -14.99
CA ALA A 137 -14.68 0.54 -15.95
C ALA A 137 -13.25 0.54 -15.40
N VAL A 138 -13.10 0.75 -14.10
CA VAL A 138 -11.80 0.70 -13.42
C VAL A 138 -11.29 -0.73 -13.30
N ILE A 139 -12.14 -1.70 -13.01
CA ILE A 139 -11.77 -3.13 -13.04
C ILE A 139 -11.24 -3.53 -14.42
N ARG A 140 -11.89 -3.12 -15.51
CA ARG A 140 -11.38 -3.37 -16.87
C ARG A 140 -10.03 -2.70 -17.11
N ARG A 141 -9.84 -1.47 -16.63
CA ARG A 141 -8.55 -0.76 -16.70
C ARG A 141 -7.47 -1.46 -15.88
N ALA A 142 -7.82 -1.98 -14.70
CA ALA A 142 -6.95 -2.68 -13.77
C ALA A 142 -6.39 -3.98 -14.39
N ASN A 143 -7.19 -4.67 -15.22
CA ASN A 143 -6.70 -5.83 -15.97
C ASN A 143 -5.54 -5.47 -16.92
N GLY A 144 -5.54 -4.26 -17.49
CA GLY A 144 -4.46 -3.77 -18.37
C GLY A 144 -3.11 -3.57 -17.66
N ILE A 145 -3.10 -3.59 -16.32
CA ILE A 145 -1.90 -3.52 -15.49
C ILE A 145 -1.70 -4.79 -14.65
N CYS A 146 -2.43 -5.88 -14.94
CA CYS A 146 -2.39 -7.12 -14.15
C CYS A 146 -2.73 -6.91 -12.66
N LEU A 147 -3.57 -5.91 -12.34
CA LEU A 147 -4.19 -5.77 -11.02
C LEU A 147 -5.45 -6.63 -10.99
N GLU A 148 -5.27 -7.96 -11.00
CA GLU A 148 -6.32 -8.96 -11.08
C GLU A 148 -6.13 -10.10 -10.09
N GLU A 149 -7.18 -10.89 -9.85
CA GLU A 149 -7.17 -11.94 -8.84
C GLU A 149 -6.10 -13.00 -9.14
N GLY A 150 -5.28 -13.34 -8.14
CA GLY A 150 -4.11 -14.21 -8.24
C GLY A 150 -2.81 -13.49 -8.59
N ALA A 151 -2.85 -12.23 -9.05
CA ALA A 151 -1.65 -11.46 -9.37
C ALA A 151 -0.84 -11.11 -8.13
N ALA A 152 0.49 -11.04 -8.27
CA ALA A 152 1.39 -10.63 -7.20
C ALA A 152 1.71 -9.13 -7.31
N TRP A 153 1.54 -8.39 -6.21
CA TRP A 153 1.70 -6.94 -6.13
C TRP A 153 2.73 -6.47 -5.10
N SER A 154 3.61 -7.39 -4.68
CA SER A 154 4.79 -7.03 -3.88
C SER A 154 5.68 -6.02 -4.63
N GLU A 155 6.48 -5.23 -3.91
CA GLU A 155 7.41 -4.30 -4.57
C GLU A 155 8.38 -5.05 -5.49
N GLY A 156 8.87 -6.21 -5.07
CA GLY A 156 9.80 -7.02 -5.88
C GLY A 156 9.22 -7.51 -7.21
N THR A 157 7.89 -7.54 -7.35
CA THR A 157 7.20 -7.93 -8.58
C THR A 157 6.88 -6.72 -9.45
N THR A 158 6.26 -5.69 -8.87
CA THR A 158 5.60 -4.61 -9.63
C THR A 158 6.29 -3.25 -9.46
N GLY A 159 7.40 -3.21 -8.70
CA GLY A 159 8.01 -1.97 -8.25
C GLY A 159 7.17 -1.29 -7.17
N THR A 160 7.55 -0.06 -6.82
CA THR A 160 6.81 0.79 -5.87
C THR A 160 5.35 0.96 -6.31
N ASN A 161 4.46 0.44 -5.49
CA ASN A 161 3.00 0.52 -5.61
C ASN A 161 2.40 0.52 -4.18
N ALA A 162 1.14 0.92 -4.00
CA ALA A 162 0.59 1.06 -2.64
C ALA A 162 0.56 -0.26 -1.86
N ILE A 163 0.13 -1.37 -2.48
CA ILE A 163 0.07 -2.70 -1.85
C ILE A 163 1.46 -3.13 -1.37
N GLY A 164 2.42 -3.23 -2.28
CA GLY A 164 3.80 -3.63 -1.99
C GLY A 164 4.49 -2.71 -0.98
N THR A 165 4.27 -1.40 -1.11
CA THR A 165 4.90 -0.43 -0.21
C THR A 165 4.30 -0.48 1.19
N ALA A 166 2.97 -0.70 1.32
CA ALA A 166 2.32 -0.91 2.61
C ALA A 166 2.78 -2.21 3.28
N LEU A 167 3.00 -3.29 2.51
CA LEU A 167 3.62 -4.54 2.98
C LEU A 167 5.02 -4.27 3.56
N ALA A 168 5.89 -3.62 2.78
CA ALA A 168 7.28 -3.36 3.19
C ALA A 168 7.39 -2.37 4.35
N ALA A 169 6.49 -1.37 4.42
CA ALA A 169 6.52 -0.32 5.43
C ALA A 169 5.71 -0.66 6.70
N ALA A 170 4.94 -1.76 6.68
CA ALA A 170 4.04 -2.18 7.75
C ALA A 170 3.10 -1.07 8.26
N ARG A 171 2.65 -0.19 7.36
CA ARG A 171 1.77 0.95 7.67
C ARG A 171 0.97 1.39 6.45
N PRO A 172 -0.10 2.18 6.63
CA PRO A 172 -0.83 2.75 5.50
C PRO A 172 0.06 3.61 4.60
N VAL A 173 -0.07 3.42 3.29
CA VAL A 173 0.68 4.15 2.26
C VAL A 173 -0.25 4.55 1.12
N GLN A 174 -0.16 5.81 0.71
CA GLN A 174 -0.70 6.30 -0.56
C GLN A 174 0.44 6.46 -1.56
N VAL A 175 0.22 6.03 -2.80
CA VAL A 175 1.15 6.20 -3.93
C VAL A 175 0.39 6.86 -5.06
N HIS A 176 0.85 8.01 -5.51
CA HIS A 176 0.18 8.80 -6.52
C HIS A 176 1.05 9.03 -7.75
N SER A 177 0.49 8.82 -8.93
CA SER A 177 1.13 9.12 -10.21
C SER A 177 2.56 8.56 -10.30
N ALA A 178 3.54 9.36 -10.70
CA ALA A 178 4.94 8.96 -10.83
C ALA A 178 5.68 8.74 -9.50
N GLU A 179 4.99 8.65 -8.36
CA GLU A 179 5.55 7.96 -7.18
C GLU A 179 5.63 6.44 -7.40
N HIS A 180 4.78 5.89 -8.28
CA HIS A 180 4.92 4.52 -8.74
C HIS A 180 6.27 4.36 -9.44
N PHE A 181 6.92 3.22 -9.21
CA PHE A 181 8.22 2.98 -9.82
C PHE A 181 8.11 2.72 -11.33
N VAL A 182 7.09 1.96 -11.73
CA VAL A 182 6.87 1.56 -13.12
C VAL A 182 6.00 2.57 -13.84
N ARG A 183 6.45 3.03 -15.02
CA ARG A 183 5.81 4.11 -15.81
C ARG A 183 4.36 3.81 -16.21
N THR A 184 4.05 2.55 -16.45
CA THR A 184 2.68 2.08 -16.78
C THR A 184 1.66 2.42 -15.68
N LEU A 185 2.12 2.61 -14.43
CA LEU A 185 1.27 2.93 -13.28
C LEU A 185 1.10 4.45 -13.03
N HIS A 186 1.76 5.32 -13.80
CA HIS A 186 1.75 6.77 -13.53
C HIS A 186 0.38 7.46 -13.70
N ASN A 187 -0.56 6.78 -14.35
CA ASN A 187 -1.95 7.24 -14.51
C ASN A 187 -2.88 6.65 -13.43
N TRP A 188 -2.32 6.20 -12.30
CA TRP A 188 -3.04 5.63 -11.18
C TRP A 188 -2.75 6.37 -9.88
N THR A 189 -3.70 6.28 -8.97
CA THR A 189 -3.56 6.63 -7.57
C THR A 189 -4.06 5.48 -6.72
N CYS A 190 -3.29 5.13 -5.72
CA CYS A 190 -3.53 3.95 -4.89
C CYS A 190 -3.33 4.31 -3.42
N ALA A 191 -4.18 3.78 -2.54
CA ALA A 191 -4.02 3.91 -1.10
C ALA A 191 -4.28 2.57 -0.46
N ALA A 192 -3.32 2.10 0.33
CA ALA A 192 -3.33 0.77 0.91
C ALA A 192 -3.07 0.83 2.42
N ALA A 193 -3.71 -0.07 3.17
CA ALA A 193 -3.47 -0.25 4.60
C ALA A 193 -3.36 -1.74 4.95
N PRO A 194 -2.39 -2.11 5.82
CA PRO A 194 -2.26 -3.48 6.28
C PRO A 194 -3.31 -3.83 7.34
N VAL A 195 -3.82 -5.06 7.27
CA VAL A 195 -4.72 -5.64 8.27
C VAL A 195 -3.96 -6.70 9.05
N HIS A 196 -3.91 -6.54 10.37
CA HIS A 196 -3.23 -7.48 11.26
C HIS A 196 -4.22 -8.27 12.09
N ASP A 197 -3.87 -9.52 12.39
CA ASP A 197 -4.64 -10.36 13.28
C ASP A 197 -4.63 -9.76 14.69
N PRO A 198 -5.79 -9.45 15.30
CA PRO A 198 -5.83 -8.84 16.62
C PRO A 198 -5.37 -9.78 17.74
N ARG A 199 -5.14 -11.07 17.45
CA ARG A 199 -4.77 -12.10 18.43
C ARG A 199 -3.27 -12.19 18.65
N ASP A 200 -2.50 -12.18 17.56
CA ASP A 200 -1.05 -12.39 17.57
C ASP A 200 -0.27 -11.28 16.85
N GLY A 201 -0.96 -10.33 16.21
CA GLY A 201 -0.36 -9.21 15.49
C GLY A 201 0.23 -9.56 14.13
N ARG A 202 0.09 -10.80 13.64
CA ARG A 202 0.61 -11.17 12.32
C ARG A 202 -0.18 -10.46 11.21
N LEU A 203 0.50 -10.18 10.10
CA LEU A 203 -0.16 -9.61 8.93
C LEU A 203 -1.12 -10.66 8.33
N LEU A 204 -2.35 -10.24 8.03
CA LEU A 204 -3.35 -11.04 7.33
C LEU A 204 -3.45 -10.68 5.84
N GLY A 205 -3.04 -9.45 5.49
CA GLY A 205 -3.04 -8.95 4.13
C GLY A 205 -3.22 -7.44 4.05
N ILE A 206 -3.50 -6.94 2.86
CA ILE A 206 -3.66 -5.51 2.56
C ILE A 206 -5.07 -5.23 2.05
N ILE A 207 -5.66 -4.12 2.49
CA ILE A 207 -6.81 -3.50 1.82
C ILE A 207 -6.28 -2.30 1.03
N ASP A 208 -6.60 -2.24 -0.25
CA ASP A 208 -6.20 -1.17 -1.18
C ASP A 208 -7.42 -0.58 -1.88
N ILE A 209 -7.37 0.72 -2.14
CA ILE A 209 -8.28 1.42 -3.05
C ILE A 209 -7.44 2.06 -4.14
N SER A 210 -7.74 1.68 -5.38
CA SER A 210 -7.03 2.11 -6.58
C SER A 210 -7.98 2.75 -7.59
N GLY A 211 -7.50 3.73 -8.33
CA GLY A 211 -8.27 4.36 -9.40
C GLY A 211 -7.40 5.21 -10.32
N PRO A 212 -8.00 5.83 -11.36
CA PRO A 212 -7.32 6.82 -12.18
C PRO A 212 -6.72 7.93 -11.32
N ASP A 213 -5.56 8.46 -11.69
CA ASP A 213 -4.90 9.56 -10.98
C ASP A 213 -5.80 10.80 -10.78
N SER A 214 -6.75 11.04 -11.71
CA SER A 214 -7.78 12.08 -11.59
C SER A 214 -8.70 11.92 -10.38
N THR A 215 -8.80 10.72 -9.81
CA THR A 215 -9.59 10.41 -8.60
C THR A 215 -8.80 10.62 -7.30
N PHE A 216 -7.58 11.16 -7.39
CA PHE A 216 -6.74 11.41 -6.21
C PHE A 216 -7.45 12.31 -5.20
N HIS A 217 -7.48 11.85 -3.96
CA HIS A 217 -7.97 12.61 -2.83
C HIS A 217 -7.10 12.29 -1.59
N PRO A 218 -6.62 13.30 -0.82
CA PRO A 218 -5.79 13.06 0.36
C PRO A 218 -6.49 12.22 1.45
N ALA A 219 -7.82 12.35 1.55
CA ALA A 219 -8.60 11.60 2.54
C ALA A 219 -8.72 10.09 2.24
N THR A 220 -8.39 9.63 1.02
CA THR A 220 -8.50 8.21 0.67
C THR A 220 -7.60 7.34 1.55
N LEU A 221 -6.41 7.83 1.93
CA LEU A 221 -5.53 7.09 2.85
C LEU A 221 -6.18 6.88 4.23
N GLY A 222 -6.79 7.93 4.78
CA GLY A 222 -7.48 7.85 6.07
C GLY A 222 -8.72 6.96 6.02
N LEU A 223 -9.42 6.95 4.88
CA LEU A 223 -10.55 6.04 4.65
C LEU A 223 -10.10 4.58 4.67
N VAL A 224 -9.07 4.24 3.88
CA VAL A 224 -8.55 2.86 3.79
C VAL A 224 -8.00 2.39 5.13
N ASP A 225 -7.27 3.25 5.85
CA ASP A 225 -6.80 2.94 7.20
C ASP A 225 -7.97 2.72 8.18
N SER A 226 -8.99 3.59 8.17
CA SER A 226 -10.18 3.41 9.02
C SER A 226 -10.89 2.09 8.74
N VAL A 227 -11.00 1.69 7.47
CA VAL A 227 -11.57 0.40 7.09
C VAL A 227 -10.73 -0.75 7.62
N ALA A 228 -9.40 -0.68 7.48
CA ALA A 228 -8.51 -1.69 8.03
C ALA A 228 -8.67 -1.80 9.57
N GLN A 229 -8.77 -0.69 10.28
CA GLN A 229 -9.03 -0.70 11.73
C GLN A 229 -10.39 -1.29 12.10
N LEU A 230 -11.44 -1.00 11.31
CA LEU A 230 -12.76 -1.60 11.48
C LEU A 230 -12.73 -3.12 11.25
N ALA A 231 -12.00 -3.57 10.23
CA ALA A 231 -11.75 -4.98 9.96
C ALA A 231 -11.07 -5.68 11.16
N VAL A 232 -10.01 -5.08 11.70
CA VAL A 232 -9.32 -5.58 12.90
C VAL A 232 -10.27 -5.62 14.11
N SER A 233 -11.09 -4.58 14.30
CA SER A 233 -12.06 -4.52 15.38
C SER A 233 -13.14 -5.60 15.27
N GLU A 234 -13.62 -5.88 14.06
CA GLU A 234 -14.60 -6.95 13.81
C GLU A 234 -14.00 -8.33 14.08
N LEU A 235 -12.76 -8.60 13.64
CA LEU A 235 -12.06 -9.85 13.98
C LEU A 235 -11.90 -10.02 15.48
N ARG A 236 -11.55 -8.94 16.19
CA ARG A 236 -11.43 -8.96 17.66
C ARG A 236 -12.77 -9.29 18.31
N ASN A 237 -13.85 -8.64 17.86
CA ASN A 237 -15.18 -8.88 18.38
C ASN A 237 -15.62 -10.34 18.17
N ARG A 238 -15.42 -10.89 16.97
CA ARG A 238 -15.70 -12.31 16.67
C ARG A 238 -14.92 -13.26 17.54
N HIS A 239 -13.64 -12.97 17.75
CA HIS A 239 -12.79 -13.77 18.63
C HIS A 239 -13.30 -13.77 20.08
N LEU A 240 -13.67 -12.61 20.61
CA LEU A 240 -14.25 -12.49 21.95
C LEU A 240 -15.57 -13.26 22.08
N VAL A 241 -16.47 -13.13 21.11
CA VAL A 241 -17.73 -13.87 21.07
C VAL A 241 -17.49 -15.39 21.01
N SER A 242 -16.49 -15.83 20.25
CA SER A 242 -16.10 -17.24 20.18
C SER A 242 -15.61 -17.77 21.53
N ILE A 243 -14.73 -17.03 22.21
CA ILE A 243 -14.26 -17.37 23.57
C ILE A 243 -15.42 -17.44 24.55
N GLU A 244 -16.34 -16.47 24.51
CA GLU A 244 -17.47 -16.44 25.43
C GLU A 244 -18.41 -17.63 25.20
N ARG A 245 -18.65 -18.02 23.95
CA ARG A 245 -19.40 -19.25 23.63
C ARG A 245 -18.72 -20.50 24.17
N LEU A 246 -17.41 -20.62 24.00
CA LEU A 246 -16.65 -21.75 24.55
C LEU A 246 -16.76 -21.80 26.08
N ARG A 247 -16.65 -20.66 26.77
CA ARG A 247 -16.82 -20.58 28.23
C ARG A 247 -18.23 -20.96 28.66
N ALA A 248 -19.25 -20.47 27.98
CA ALA A 248 -20.65 -20.77 28.29
C ALA A 248 -20.97 -22.27 28.15
N VAL A 249 -20.36 -22.96 27.19
CA VAL A 249 -20.53 -24.42 26.99
C VAL A 249 -19.66 -25.23 27.97
N ALA A 250 -18.41 -24.84 28.17
CA ALA A 250 -17.45 -25.60 28.98
C ALA A 250 -17.68 -25.44 30.48
N ALA A 251 -18.08 -24.26 30.97
CA ALA A 251 -18.20 -24.00 32.40
C ALA A 251 -19.20 -24.93 33.12
N PRO A 252 -20.41 -25.20 32.59
CA PRO A 252 -21.32 -26.15 33.21
C PRO A 252 -20.77 -27.58 33.27
N VAL A 253 -20.06 -28.01 32.22
CA VAL A 253 -19.42 -29.35 32.16
C VAL A 253 -18.31 -29.45 33.19
N LEU A 254 -17.44 -28.44 33.28
CA LEU A 254 -16.34 -28.40 34.23
C LEU A 254 -16.83 -28.36 35.69
N CYS A 255 -17.94 -27.67 35.98
CA CYS A 255 -18.53 -27.66 37.31
C CYS A 255 -19.04 -29.03 37.77
N GLN A 256 -19.33 -29.95 36.85
CA GLN A 256 -19.76 -31.32 37.17
C GLN A 256 -18.60 -32.30 37.35
N VAL A 257 -17.38 -31.91 36.96
CA VAL A 257 -16.18 -32.76 37.15
C VAL A 257 -15.66 -32.57 38.57
N GLY A 258 -15.90 -33.55 39.44
CA GLY A 258 -15.27 -33.61 40.76
C GLY A 258 -13.77 -33.90 40.64
N GLY A 259 -12.92 -32.91 40.92
CA GLY A 259 -11.46 -33.06 40.91
C GLY A 259 -10.74 -32.01 40.04
N ARG A 260 -9.48 -32.28 39.68
CA ARG A 260 -8.72 -31.43 38.74
C ARG A 260 -9.07 -31.84 37.31
N ALA A 261 -9.57 -30.91 36.50
CA ALA A 261 -9.80 -31.10 35.08
C ALA A 261 -8.70 -30.40 34.25
N LEU A 262 -8.28 -31.03 33.16
CA LEU A 262 -7.38 -30.45 32.16
C LEU A 262 -8.20 -30.17 30.90
N VAL A 263 -8.20 -28.92 30.45
CA VAL A 263 -8.77 -28.52 29.16
C VAL A 263 -7.64 -28.56 28.14
N VAL A 264 -7.71 -29.50 27.19
CA VAL A 264 -6.74 -29.66 26.08
C VAL A 264 -7.38 -29.16 24.80
#